data_AF-A0A2H0FW62-F1
#
_entry.id   AF-A0A2H0FW62-F1
#
_cell.length_a   1.000
_cell.length_b   1.000
_cell.length_c   1.000
_cell.angle_alpha   90.00
_cell.angle_beta   90.00
_cell.angle_gamma   90.00
#
_symmetry.space_group_name_H-M   'P 1'
#
loop_
_entity.id
_entity.type
_entity.pdbx_description
1 polymer ?
#
loop_
_entity_poly.entity_id
_entity_poly.type
_entity_poly.pdbx_seq_one_letter_code
_entity_poly.pdbx_strand_id
1 'polypeptide(L)'
;MNKLTHYIKATSIITLESGLHIGGPTDAVKIGGIDNPVIRNPITQMPYIPGSSLKGRFRMALELKYGDTFADSKGEGPSQDTNNASLVVKLFGSSSSRTNFEPSRFLFRDSNLADDSLEYAQGEEKIEVKIDRKKMAAFQGGNRTQERIAAGAKFNMEVSIRVFENDNDEKFKQRLEEA
;
A
#
# COMPACT_ATOMS: atom_id res chain seq x y z
N MET A 1 9.79 -4.16 -27.46
CA MET A 1 9.31 -4.63 -26.14
C MET A 1 9.77 -6.07 -26.01
N ASN A 2 10.49 -6.41 -24.94
CA ASN A 2 11.03 -7.77 -24.77
C ASN A 2 9.88 -8.77 -24.62
N LYS A 3 10.12 -10.03 -24.99
CA LYS A 3 9.11 -11.08 -24.85
C LYS A 3 8.97 -11.47 -23.37
N LEU A 4 7.74 -11.63 -22.90
CA LEU A 4 7.46 -12.20 -21.58
C LEU A 4 7.82 -13.69 -21.61
N THR A 5 8.65 -14.13 -20.67
CA THR A 5 9.10 -15.53 -20.56
C THR A 5 8.21 -16.32 -19.61
N HIS A 6 8.02 -15.82 -18.39
CA HIS A 6 7.25 -16.49 -17.34
C HIS A 6 6.81 -15.52 -16.24
N TYR A 7 6.01 -16.05 -15.31
CA TYR A 7 5.63 -15.38 -14.07
C TYR A 7 6.25 -16.08 -12.88
N ILE A 8 6.71 -15.32 -11.89
CA ILE A 8 7.03 -15.82 -10.55
C ILE A 8 5.90 -15.40 -9.62
N LYS A 9 5.39 -16.32 -8.81
CA LYS A 9 4.35 -16.05 -7.81
C LYS A 9 4.95 -16.10 -6.42
N ALA A 10 4.73 -15.05 -5.63
CA ALA A 10 5.09 -14.96 -4.22
C ALA A 10 3.83 -14.72 -3.39
N THR A 11 3.64 -15.51 -2.33
CA THR A 11 2.48 -15.42 -1.44
C THR A 11 2.94 -15.42 0.01
N SER A 12 2.30 -14.63 0.85
CA SER A 12 2.55 -14.61 2.29
C SER A 12 1.31 -14.15 3.06
N ILE A 13 1.36 -14.22 4.38
CA ILE A 13 0.33 -13.70 5.27
C ILE A 13 0.86 -12.46 5.98
N ILE A 14 0.19 -11.32 5.80
CA ILE A 14 0.45 -10.10 6.57
C ILE A 14 -0.28 -10.24 7.90
N THR A 15 0.45 -10.28 9.01
CA THR A 15 -0.14 -10.23 10.37
C THR A 15 -0.02 -8.83 10.92
N LEU A 16 -1.12 -8.26 11.41
CA LEU A 16 -1.10 -6.93 12.01
C LEU A 16 -0.50 -6.98 13.41
N GLU A 17 0.66 -6.37 13.62
CA GLU A 17 1.24 -6.19 14.96
C GLU A 17 0.54 -5.06 15.75
N SER A 18 -0.12 -4.14 15.05
CA SER A 18 -0.87 -3.02 15.63
C SER A 18 -2.10 -2.72 14.80
N GLY A 19 -3.04 -1.93 15.34
CA GLY A 19 -4.27 -1.62 14.62
C GLY A 19 -4.02 -0.84 13.32
N LEU A 20 -4.54 -1.34 12.20
CA LEU A 20 -4.32 -0.79 10.85
C LEU A 20 -5.53 0.02 10.37
N HIS A 21 -5.29 1.25 9.95
CA HIS A 21 -6.26 2.07 9.23
C HIS A 21 -5.80 2.29 7.78
N ILE A 22 -6.62 1.88 6.82
CA ILE A 22 -6.51 2.28 5.42
C ILE A 22 -7.84 2.94 5.06
N GLY A 23 -7.81 4.25 4.84
CA GLY A 23 -9.03 5.04 4.63
C GLY A 23 -9.83 4.57 3.41
N GLY A 24 -11.11 4.28 3.65
CA GLY A 24 -12.10 4.07 2.60
C GLY A 24 -12.80 5.37 2.19
N PRO A 25 -13.66 5.33 1.18
CA PRO A 25 -14.59 6.42 0.92
C PRO A 25 -15.47 6.62 2.16
N THR A 26 -15.62 7.87 2.61
CA THR A 26 -16.65 8.23 3.59
C THR A 26 -18.00 8.03 2.93
N ASP A 27 -18.78 7.03 3.37
CA ASP A 27 -20.16 6.85 2.94
C ASP A 27 -20.90 8.18 3.19
N ALA A 28 -21.25 8.90 2.12
CA ALA A 28 -21.85 10.23 2.21
C ALA A 28 -23.22 10.25 2.90
N VAL A 29 -23.79 9.09 3.25
CA VAL A 29 -25.16 8.94 3.77
C VAL A 29 -25.30 7.75 4.74
N LYS A 30 -24.50 7.69 5.81
CA LYS A 30 -24.87 6.92 7.01
C LYS A 30 -25.01 7.85 8.20
N ILE A 31 -26.27 8.09 8.60
CA ILE A 31 -26.59 8.85 9.81
C ILE A 31 -25.99 8.09 11.00
N GLY A 32 -24.98 8.68 11.65
CA GLY A 32 -24.27 8.07 12.79
C GLY A 32 -23.10 7.13 12.42
N GLY A 33 -22.57 7.21 11.19
CA GLY A 33 -21.37 6.46 10.79
C GLY A 33 -20.07 7.04 11.37
N ILE A 34 -19.00 6.24 11.35
CA ILE A 34 -17.64 6.64 11.75
C ILE A 34 -17.08 7.66 10.74
N ASP A 35 -16.44 8.73 11.24
CA ASP A 35 -15.92 9.83 10.41
C ASP A 35 -14.88 9.35 9.37
N ASN A 36 -14.03 8.39 9.74
CA ASN A 36 -12.97 7.85 8.89
C ASN A 36 -13.05 6.32 8.87
N PRO A 37 -13.85 5.74 7.97
CA PRO A 37 -13.99 4.30 7.87
C PRO A 37 -12.78 3.63 7.22
N VAL A 38 -12.58 2.35 7.51
CA VAL A 38 -11.61 1.51 6.79
C VAL A 38 -12.15 1.12 5.43
N ILE A 39 -11.27 0.95 4.46
CA ILE A 39 -11.65 0.46 3.13
C ILE A 39 -12.15 -0.98 3.21
N ARG A 40 -13.29 -1.23 2.57
CA ARG A 40 -13.98 -2.52 2.54
C ARG A 40 -14.33 -2.90 1.12
N ASN A 41 -14.34 -4.20 0.84
CA ASN A 41 -14.85 -4.71 -0.42
C ASN A 41 -16.37 -4.43 -0.49
N PRO A 42 -16.88 -3.77 -1.54
CA PRO A 42 -18.29 -3.38 -1.60
C PRO A 42 -19.27 -4.55 -1.66
N ILE A 43 -18.82 -5.74 -2.07
CA ILE A 43 -19.65 -6.95 -2.16
C ILE A 43 -19.66 -7.70 -0.84
N THR A 44 -18.47 -8.00 -0.29
CA THR A 44 -18.35 -8.85 0.92
C THR A 44 -18.39 -8.04 2.22
N GLN A 45 -18.25 -6.72 2.14
CA GLN A 45 -18.11 -5.79 3.28
C GLN A 45 -16.87 -6.07 4.17
N MET A 46 -15.97 -6.94 3.71
CA MET A 46 -14.75 -7.31 4.42
C MET A 46 -13.66 -6.26 4.20
N PRO A 47 -12.86 -5.93 5.25
CA PRO A 47 -11.70 -5.08 5.08
C PRO A 47 -10.64 -5.79 4.23
N TYR A 48 -9.87 -5.00 3.49
CA TYR A 48 -8.77 -5.52 2.68
C TYR A 48 -7.66 -4.47 2.58
N ILE A 49 -6.45 -4.91 2.22
CA ILE A 49 -5.34 -4.03 1.90
C ILE A 49 -5.24 -3.92 0.38
N PRO A 50 -5.44 -2.72 -0.22
CA PRO A 50 -5.31 -2.56 -1.66
C PRO A 50 -3.89 -2.89 -2.14
N GLY A 51 -3.79 -3.58 -3.27
CA GLY A 51 -2.51 -3.90 -3.90
C GLY A 51 -1.73 -2.64 -4.29
N SER A 52 -2.43 -1.55 -4.60
CA SER A 52 -1.82 -0.23 -4.84
C SER A 52 -1.16 0.35 -3.59
N SER A 53 -1.78 0.18 -2.40
CA SER A 53 -1.22 0.62 -1.12
C SER A 53 0.05 -0.15 -0.76
N LEU A 54 0.03 -1.48 -0.91
CA LEU A 54 1.22 -2.32 -0.72
C LEU A 54 2.32 -1.96 -1.72
N LYS A 55 1.97 -1.88 -3.01
CA LYS A 55 2.91 -1.53 -4.08
C LYS A 55 3.59 -0.18 -3.81
N GLY A 56 2.82 0.82 -3.41
CA GLY A 56 3.35 2.15 -3.08
C GLY A 56 4.28 2.11 -1.87
N ARG A 57 3.92 1.37 -0.81
CA ARG A 57 4.75 1.24 0.38
C ARG A 57 6.08 0.53 0.11
N PHE A 58 6.03 -0.59 -0.63
CA PHE A 58 7.21 -1.35 -1.04
C PHE A 58 8.13 -0.52 -1.93
N ARG A 59 7.55 0.19 -2.91
CA ARG A 59 8.28 1.10 -3.79
C ARG A 59 9.04 2.15 -2.97
N MET A 60 8.33 2.86 -2.11
CA MET A 60 8.90 3.95 -1.31
C MET A 60 10.04 3.45 -0.41
N ALA A 61 9.89 2.28 0.22
CA ALA A 61 10.93 1.69 1.05
C ALA A 61 12.22 1.42 0.26
N LEU A 62 12.11 0.86 -0.94
CA LEU A 62 13.25 0.60 -1.81
C LEU A 62 13.86 1.88 -2.40
N GLU A 63 13.04 2.85 -2.81
CA GLU A 63 13.51 4.15 -3.29
C GLU A 63 14.36 4.85 -2.21
N LEU A 64 13.89 4.89 -0.96
CA LEU A 64 14.65 5.44 0.17
C LEU A 64 15.94 4.64 0.44
N LYS A 65 15.88 3.30 0.41
CA LYS A 65 17.03 2.43 0.65
C LYS A 65 18.15 2.64 -0.37
N TYR A 66 17.80 2.87 -1.64
CA TYR A 66 18.76 3.03 -2.74
C TYR A 66 19.04 4.48 -3.11
N GLY A 67 18.42 5.46 -2.44
CA GLY A 67 18.52 6.87 -2.81
C GLY A 67 17.96 7.18 -4.20
N ASP A 68 17.01 6.36 -4.66
CA ASP A 68 16.36 6.51 -5.96
C ASP A 68 15.08 7.33 -5.79
N THR A 69 15.27 8.58 -5.41
CA THR A 69 14.20 9.57 -5.21
C THR A 69 14.42 10.75 -6.12
N PHE A 70 13.33 11.46 -6.44
CA PHE A 70 13.39 12.69 -7.22
C PHE A 70 12.97 13.86 -6.35
N ALA A 71 13.83 14.88 -6.24
CA ALA A 71 13.54 16.10 -5.51
C ALA A 71 13.13 17.23 -6.47
N ASP A 72 12.02 17.90 -6.18
CA ASP A 72 11.58 19.12 -6.86
C ASP A 72 11.14 20.21 -5.87
N SER A 73 10.55 21.28 -6.38
CA SER A 73 10.05 22.40 -5.57
C SER A 73 8.89 22.03 -4.63
N LYS A 74 8.28 20.85 -4.79
CA LYS A 74 7.20 20.33 -3.95
C LYS A 74 7.70 19.29 -2.93
N GLY A 75 8.96 18.89 -3.01
CA GLY A 75 9.62 17.99 -2.06
C GLY A 75 10.31 16.80 -2.73
N GLU A 76 10.62 15.79 -1.93
CA GLU A 76 11.15 14.51 -2.42
C GLU A 76 10.00 13.52 -2.70
N GLY A 77 10.07 12.88 -3.86
CA GLY A 77 9.07 11.93 -4.33
C GLY A 77 9.70 10.74 -5.06
N PRO A 78 8.85 9.86 -5.63
CA PRO A 78 9.30 8.68 -6.33
C PRO A 78 10.16 9.03 -7.54
N SER A 79 11.12 8.16 -7.87
CA SER A 79 12.01 8.36 -9.01
C SER A 79 11.23 8.57 -10.30
N GLN A 80 11.64 9.58 -11.06
CA GLN A 80 11.11 9.90 -12.38
C GLN A 80 11.96 9.34 -13.52
N ASP A 81 12.96 8.49 -13.22
CA ASP A 81 13.84 7.93 -14.25
C ASP A 81 13.02 7.30 -15.39
N THR A 82 13.09 7.92 -16.55
CA THR A 82 12.30 7.51 -17.71
C THR A 82 12.94 6.37 -18.47
N ASN A 83 14.21 6.07 -18.20
CA ASN A 83 15.02 5.12 -18.95
C ASN A 83 15.08 3.73 -18.28
N ASN A 84 14.42 3.54 -17.14
CA ASN A 84 14.53 2.31 -16.32
C ASN A 84 15.98 1.93 -15.97
N ALA A 85 16.89 2.91 -15.87
CA ALA A 85 18.23 2.66 -15.36
C ALA A 85 18.16 2.26 -13.88
N SER A 86 17.21 2.83 -13.14
CA SER A 86 16.81 2.34 -11.83
C SER A 86 16.07 1.02 -11.93
N LEU A 87 16.55 0.05 -11.16
CA LEU A 87 15.86 -1.21 -10.94
C LEU A 87 14.52 -1.00 -10.21
N VAL A 88 14.39 -0.02 -9.31
CA VAL A 88 13.13 0.23 -8.61
C VAL A 88 12.08 0.73 -9.59
N VAL A 89 12.42 1.66 -10.47
CA VAL A 89 11.50 2.10 -11.53
C VAL A 89 11.13 0.95 -12.46
N LYS A 90 12.08 0.09 -12.85
CA LYS A 90 11.79 -1.09 -13.68
C LYS A 90 10.79 -2.04 -13.01
N LEU A 91 10.94 -2.28 -11.71
CA LEU A 91 10.09 -3.19 -10.94
C LEU A 91 8.68 -2.62 -10.74
N PHE A 92 8.56 -1.35 -10.37
CA PHE A 92 7.29 -0.74 -9.95
C PHE A 92 6.58 0.06 -11.06
N GLY A 93 7.31 0.46 -12.10
CA GLY A 93 6.86 1.29 -13.21
C GLY A 93 7.07 2.79 -12.95
N SER A 94 7.19 3.58 -14.02
CA SER A 94 7.20 5.05 -13.97
C SER A 94 5.80 5.62 -14.25
N SER A 95 5.48 6.76 -13.63
CA SER A 95 4.26 7.53 -13.95
C SER A 95 4.36 8.27 -15.29
N SER A 96 5.55 8.34 -15.89
CA SER A 96 5.83 9.05 -17.14
C SER A 96 5.44 8.21 -18.35
N SER A 97 4.13 8.10 -18.61
CA SER A 97 3.54 7.33 -19.73
C SER A 97 3.95 7.80 -21.14
N ARG A 98 4.61 8.96 -21.25
CA ARG A 98 5.07 9.53 -22.53
C ARG A 98 6.45 9.05 -22.96
N THR A 99 7.26 8.55 -22.04
CA THR A 99 8.67 8.24 -22.28
C THR A 99 9.02 6.79 -21.96
N ASN A 100 8.23 6.13 -21.11
CA ASN A 100 8.46 4.75 -20.69
C ASN A 100 7.25 3.88 -21.01
N PHE A 101 7.43 2.98 -21.97
CA PHE A 101 6.40 2.03 -22.44
C PHE A 101 6.58 0.63 -21.85
N GLU A 102 7.55 0.45 -20.95
CA GLU A 102 7.87 -0.86 -20.42
C GLU A 102 6.90 -1.23 -19.28
N PRO A 103 6.28 -2.42 -19.31
CA PRO A 103 5.40 -2.86 -18.23
C PRO A 103 6.15 -3.05 -16.92
N SER A 104 5.56 -2.62 -15.80
CA SER A 104 6.11 -2.92 -14.47
C SER A 104 6.23 -4.43 -14.23
N ARG A 105 7.27 -4.85 -13.50
CA ARG A 105 7.46 -6.27 -13.17
C ARG A 105 6.60 -6.73 -12.03
N PHE A 106 6.42 -5.93 -11.00
CA PHE A 106 5.64 -6.30 -9.82
C PHE A 106 4.17 -5.94 -9.97
N LEU A 107 3.32 -6.95 -9.78
CA LEU A 107 1.87 -6.85 -9.69
C LEU A 107 1.44 -7.29 -8.29
N PHE A 108 1.01 -6.34 -7.48
CA PHE A 108 0.45 -6.60 -6.16
C PHE A 108 -1.06 -6.82 -6.30
N ARG A 109 -1.56 -7.94 -5.77
CA ARG A 109 -3.00 -8.18 -5.64
C ARG A 109 -3.52 -7.55 -4.37
N ASP A 110 -4.81 -7.22 -4.37
CA ASP A 110 -5.52 -6.85 -3.16
C ASP A 110 -5.43 -7.99 -2.15
N SER A 111 -5.01 -7.67 -0.93
CA SER A 111 -4.85 -8.64 0.14
C SER A 111 -6.11 -8.70 0.98
N ASN A 112 -6.91 -9.74 0.77
CA ASN A 112 -8.16 -9.96 1.50
C ASN A 112 -7.88 -10.49 2.92
N LEU A 113 -8.78 -10.18 3.86
CA LEU A 113 -8.76 -10.77 5.20
C LEU A 113 -8.78 -12.30 5.09
N ALA A 114 -7.94 -12.98 5.87
CA ALA A 114 -7.86 -14.43 5.88
C ALA A 114 -9.10 -15.05 6.56
N ASP A 115 -9.45 -16.27 6.17
CA ASP A 115 -10.63 -16.98 6.69
C ASP A 115 -10.55 -17.26 8.20
N ASP A 116 -9.33 -17.37 8.75
CA ASP A 116 -9.08 -17.53 10.18
C ASP A 116 -9.11 -16.20 10.96
N SER A 117 -9.35 -15.07 10.27
CA SER A 117 -9.33 -13.72 10.82
C SER A 117 -10.66 -12.99 10.64
N LEU A 118 -11.75 -13.70 10.33
CA LEU A 118 -13.07 -13.10 10.11
C LEU A 118 -13.61 -12.35 11.34
N GLU A 119 -13.18 -12.70 12.55
CA GLU A 119 -13.53 -12.01 13.80
C GLU A 119 -13.06 -10.54 13.82
N TYR A 120 -11.99 -10.22 13.10
CA TYR A 120 -11.44 -8.86 13.01
C TYR A 120 -12.19 -7.98 12.01
N ALA A 121 -13.15 -8.54 11.27
CA ALA A 121 -13.81 -7.84 10.16
C ALA A 121 -14.60 -6.60 10.59
N GLN A 122 -15.10 -6.55 11.82
CA GLN A 122 -15.87 -5.40 12.30
C GLN A 122 -15.02 -4.15 12.53
N GLY A 123 -13.71 -4.31 12.73
CA GLY A 123 -12.83 -3.21 13.15
C GLY A 123 -13.15 -2.71 14.57
N GLU A 124 -12.42 -1.69 14.99
CA GLU A 124 -12.60 -0.99 16.25
C GLU A 124 -12.53 0.52 16.05
N GLU A 125 -13.24 1.26 16.91
CA GLU A 125 -13.22 2.71 16.91
C GLU A 125 -12.10 3.23 17.83
N LYS A 126 -11.29 4.14 17.28
CA LYS A 126 -10.26 4.86 18.03
C LYS A 126 -10.54 6.35 17.96
N ILE A 127 -10.68 6.98 19.13
CA ILE A 127 -10.81 8.44 19.23
C ILE A 127 -9.41 9.03 19.31
N GLU A 128 -9.08 9.92 18.38
CA GLU A 128 -7.87 10.74 18.42
C GLU A 128 -8.21 12.17 18.81
N VAL A 129 -7.56 12.65 19.87
CA VAL A 129 -7.77 14.00 20.42
C VAL A 129 -6.62 14.90 20.03
N LYS A 130 -6.91 15.96 19.28
CA LYS A 130 -5.93 17.02 18.99
C LYS A 130 -5.85 18.00 20.17
N ILE A 131 -4.65 18.20 20.72
CA ILE A 131 -4.40 19.09 21.86
C ILE A 131 -3.77 20.41 21.39
N ASP A 132 -4.33 21.55 21.82
CA ASP A 132 -3.72 22.87 21.68
C ASP A 132 -2.70 23.08 22.81
N ARG A 133 -1.41 23.05 22.44
CA ARG A 133 -0.31 23.22 23.41
C ARG A 133 -0.21 24.62 24.00
N LYS A 134 -0.79 25.66 23.36
CA LYS A 134 -0.80 27.03 23.92
C LYS A 134 -1.88 27.20 24.97
N LYS A 135 -3.05 26.59 24.75
CA LYS A 135 -4.20 26.66 25.67
C LYS A 135 -4.23 25.51 26.68
N MET A 136 -3.36 24.51 26.53
CA MET A 136 -3.33 23.28 27.33
C MET A 136 -4.71 22.57 27.38
N ALA A 137 -5.45 22.63 26.28
CA ALA A 137 -6.82 22.11 26.17
C ALA A 137 -7.03 21.36 24.85
N ALA A 138 -8.06 20.51 24.80
CA ALA A 138 -8.48 19.87 23.54
C ALA A 138 -9.01 20.93 22.55
N PHE A 139 -8.73 20.73 21.26
CA PHE A 139 -9.36 21.55 20.22
C PHE A 139 -10.88 21.29 20.21
N GLN A 140 -11.69 22.35 20.30
CA GLN A 140 -13.14 22.24 20.05
C GLN A 140 -13.38 21.72 18.63
N GLY A 141 -14.12 20.62 18.49
CA GLY A 141 -14.37 19.96 17.21
C GLY A 141 -13.17 19.26 16.59
N GLY A 142 -12.06 19.09 17.35
CA GLY A 142 -10.82 18.47 16.87
C GLY A 142 -10.69 16.97 17.12
N ASN A 143 -11.70 16.35 17.75
CA ASN A 143 -11.72 14.91 17.99
C ASN A 143 -12.08 14.21 16.68
N ARG A 144 -11.31 13.20 16.31
CA ARG A 144 -11.58 12.37 15.12
C ARG A 144 -11.82 10.96 15.59
N THR A 145 -12.96 10.39 15.23
CA THR A 145 -13.19 8.96 15.37
C THR A 145 -12.65 8.27 14.12
N GLN A 146 -11.70 7.35 14.30
CA GLN A 146 -11.11 6.57 13.23
C GLN A 146 -11.45 5.10 13.44
N GLU A 147 -11.95 4.46 12.40
CA GLU A 147 -12.08 3.02 12.36
C GLU A 147 -10.70 2.41 12.06
N ARG A 148 -10.34 1.30 12.71
CA ARG A 148 -9.14 0.53 12.34
C ARG A 148 -9.40 -0.96 12.52
N ILE A 149 -8.68 -1.79 11.79
CA ILE A 149 -8.68 -3.24 12.03
C ILE A 149 -7.73 -3.54 13.18
N ALA A 150 -8.21 -4.26 14.18
CA ALA A 150 -7.43 -4.55 15.39
C ALA A 150 -6.18 -5.40 15.09
N ALA A 151 -5.19 -5.29 15.98
CA ALA A 151 -3.97 -6.10 15.93
C ALA A 151 -4.30 -7.59 16.01
N GLY A 152 -3.52 -8.43 15.35
CA GLY A 152 -3.73 -9.88 15.24
C GLY A 152 -4.40 -10.31 13.93
N ALA A 153 -5.12 -9.42 13.25
CA ALA A 153 -5.76 -9.74 11.97
C ALA A 153 -4.74 -10.16 10.91
N LYS A 154 -5.10 -11.14 10.08
CA LYS A 154 -4.26 -11.65 9.00
C LYS A 154 -4.84 -11.36 7.62
N PHE A 155 -4.00 -10.99 6.66
CA PHE A 155 -4.36 -10.73 5.28
C PHE A 155 -3.53 -11.57 4.30
N ASN A 156 -4.17 -12.14 3.29
CA ASN A 156 -3.52 -12.97 2.27
C ASN A 156 -2.86 -12.10 1.21
N MET A 157 -1.54 -11.99 1.22
CA MET A 157 -0.76 -11.21 0.26
C MET A 157 -0.31 -12.06 -0.93
N GLU A 158 -0.49 -11.53 -2.14
CA GLU A 158 0.03 -12.13 -3.37
C GLU A 158 0.73 -11.07 -4.24
N VAL A 159 1.94 -11.39 -4.67
CA VAL A 159 2.71 -10.63 -5.66
C VAL A 159 3.06 -11.53 -6.83
N SER A 160 2.69 -11.09 -8.04
CA SER A 160 3.13 -11.71 -9.29
C SER A 160 4.26 -10.88 -9.91
N ILE A 161 5.34 -11.52 -10.31
CA ILE A 161 6.48 -10.90 -10.98
C ILE A 161 6.47 -11.33 -12.45
N ARG A 162 6.36 -10.38 -13.37
CA ARG A 162 6.59 -10.62 -14.80
C ARG A 162 8.10 -10.70 -15.06
N VAL A 163 8.55 -11.74 -15.76
CA VAL A 163 9.92 -11.86 -16.22
C VAL A 163 9.93 -11.79 -17.74
N PHE A 164 10.73 -10.89 -18.30
CA PHE A 164 10.93 -10.75 -19.74
C PHE A 164 12.33 -11.21 -20.14
N GLU A 165 12.57 -11.38 -21.44
CA GLU A 165 13.90 -11.63 -21.97
C GLU A 165 14.90 -10.59 -21.44
N ASN A 166 16.07 -11.08 -20.98
CA ASN A 166 17.15 -10.31 -20.36
C ASN A 166 16.85 -9.73 -18.95
N ASP A 167 15.74 -10.13 -18.32
CA ASP A 167 15.54 -9.90 -16.89
C ASP A 167 16.33 -10.89 -16.03
N ASN A 168 16.49 -10.57 -14.75
CA ASN A 168 17.19 -11.40 -13.78
C ASN A 168 16.25 -11.74 -12.62
N ASP A 169 15.76 -12.98 -12.62
CA ASP A 169 14.84 -13.54 -11.63
C ASP A 169 15.35 -13.36 -10.20
N GLU A 170 16.61 -13.72 -9.95
CA GLU A 170 17.20 -13.70 -8.61
C GLU A 170 17.29 -12.27 -8.07
N LYS A 171 17.65 -11.31 -8.93
CA LYS A 171 17.67 -9.90 -8.55
C LYS A 171 16.28 -9.36 -8.23
N PHE A 172 15.25 -9.84 -8.92
CA PHE A 172 13.86 -9.44 -8.67
C PHE A 172 13.34 -10.03 -7.36
N LYS A 173 13.60 -11.32 -7.08
CA LYS A 173 13.27 -11.95 -5.80
C LYS A 173 13.96 -11.25 -4.64
N GLN A 174 15.26 -10.99 -4.76
CA GLN A 174 16.03 -10.26 -3.75
C GLN A 174 15.42 -8.89 -3.45
N ARG A 175 15.04 -8.12 -4.48
CA ARG A 175 14.40 -6.81 -4.28
C ARG A 175 13.04 -6.89 -3.61
N LEU A 176 12.30 -7.98 -3.81
CA LEU A 176 11.02 -8.19 -3.12
C LEU A 176 11.22 -8.53 -1.64
N GLU A 177 12.25 -9.29 -1.29
CA GLU A 177 12.58 -9.65 0.11
C GLU A 177 13.16 -8.47 0.91
N GLU A 178 13.79 -7.52 0.23
CA GLU A 178 14.39 -6.34 0.84
C GLU A 178 13.41 -5.23 1.20
N ALA A 179 12.19 -5.29 0.65
CA ALA A 179 11.15 -4.26 0.74
C ALA A 179 10.21 -4.51 1.92
#